data_AF-A0A2G6HZU2-F1
#
_entry.id   AF-A0A2G6HZU2-F1
#
_cell.length_a   1.000
_cell.length_b   1.000
_cell.length_c   1.000
_cell.angle_alpha   90.00
_cell.angle_beta   90.00
_cell.angle_gamma   90.00
#
_symmetry.space_group_name_H-M   'P 1'
#
loop_
_entity.id
_entity.type
_entity.pdbx_description
1 polymer ?
#
loop_
_entity_poly.entity_id
_entity_poly.type
_entity_poly.pdbx_seq_one_letter_code
_entity_poly.pdbx_strand_id
1 'polypeptide(L)'
;MYNNRAVRIRYGYFRVFYVYFTDMSRSIVTGPEISYADVVKIGPYWETEEHLRPVWKLYWNRSDGAVLEHKGRAYPLKADHLFLIAPLTNYIPRCPVEVNHLYVHFHLPGELARMPQGVWPAGFSPYNWKDLARP
;
A
#
# COMPACT_ATOMS: atom_id res chain seq x y z
N MET A 1 -12.10 -17.46 9.18
CA MET A 1 -11.88 -16.17 9.86
C MET A 1 -10.51 -15.67 9.45
N TYR A 2 -10.43 -14.62 8.64
CA TYR A 2 -9.13 -14.13 8.15
C TYR A 2 -8.55 -13.14 9.18
N ASN A 3 -7.49 -13.59 9.85
CA ASN A 3 -6.74 -12.82 10.85
C ASN A 3 -6.05 -11.62 10.20
N ASN A 4 -6.11 -10.46 10.87
CA ASN A 4 -5.47 -9.21 10.46
C ASN A 4 -3.99 -9.42 10.14
N ARG A 5 -3.61 -9.23 8.87
CA ARG A 5 -2.21 -9.28 8.42
C ARG A 5 -1.60 -7.88 8.56
N ALA A 6 -0.56 -7.75 9.38
CA ALA A 6 0.11 -6.49 9.65
C ALA A 6 1.19 -6.20 8.60
N VAL A 7 1.19 -4.99 8.05
CA VAL A 7 2.29 -4.48 7.23
C VAL A 7 3.20 -3.65 8.16
N ARG A 8 4.46 -4.06 8.30
CA ARG A 8 5.44 -3.34 9.14
C ARG A 8 6.27 -2.42 8.24
N ILE A 9 6.27 -1.11 8.52
CA ILE A 9 7.09 -0.11 7.82
C ILE A 9 7.97 0.64 8.83
N ARG A 10 9.29 0.73 8.58
CA ARG A 10 10.22 1.54 9.36
C ARG A 10 10.40 2.92 8.71
N TYR A 11 10.42 3.98 9.53
CA TYR A 11 10.64 5.36 9.10
C TYR A 11 11.85 5.97 9.84
N GLY A 12 12.87 6.45 9.11
CA GLY A 12 14.03 7.15 9.69
C GLY A 12 15.14 7.44 8.68
N TYR A 13 15.56 8.71 8.62
CA TYR A 13 16.66 9.45 7.95
C TYR A 13 17.36 8.98 6.65
N PHE A 14 17.16 7.76 6.18
CA PHE A 14 17.45 7.33 4.82
C PHE A 14 16.21 6.61 4.31
N ARG A 15 15.59 7.13 3.25
CA ARG A 15 14.24 6.78 2.77
C ARG A 15 14.19 5.33 2.23
N VAL A 16 14.13 4.34 3.12
CA VAL A 16 13.94 2.93 2.75
C VAL A 16 12.67 2.41 3.43
N PHE A 17 11.64 2.18 2.63
CA PHE A 17 10.44 1.49 3.08
C PHE A 17 10.74 -0.01 3.11
N TYR A 18 10.93 -0.56 4.31
CA TYR A 18 10.84 -2.01 4.46
C TYR A 18 9.37 -2.35 4.61
N VAL A 19 8.79 -3.04 3.63
CA VAL A 19 7.44 -3.63 3.73
C VAL A 19 7.65 -5.09 4.11
N TYR A 20 7.49 -5.42 5.39
CA TYR A 20 7.56 -6.81 5.82
C TYR A 20 6.17 -7.46 5.70
N PHE A 21 6.09 -8.53 4.91
CA PHE A 21 4.99 -9.48 4.97
C PHE A 21 5.45 -10.61 5.88
N THR A 22 4.95 -10.66 7.11
CA THR A 22 5.30 -11.74 8.03
C THR A 22 4.40 -12.95 7.77
N ASP A 23 4.95 -13.98 7.14
CA ASP A 23 4.46 -15.35 7.30
C ASP A 23 5.19 -15.97 8.51
N MET A 24 4.45 -16.58 9.43
CA MET A 24 5.02 -17.27 10.60
C MET A 24 5.54 -18.68 10.25
N SER A 25 5.44 -19.11 8.98
CA SER A 25 6.03 -20.36 8.50
C SER A 25 7.53 -20.20 8.20
N ARG A 26 8.37 -21.14 8.64
CA ARG A 26 9.85 -21.12 8.51
C ARG A 26 10.39 -21.32 7.08
N SER A 27 9.64 -20.94 6.07
CA SER A 27 10.06 -21.05 4.66
C SER A 27 10.83 -19.78 4.26
N ILE A 28 11.88 -19.91 3.45
CA ILE A 28 12.55 -18.77 2.82
C ILE A 28 11.54 -18.11 1.87
N VAL A 29 10.81 -17.11 2.36
CA VAL A 29 9.96 -16.27 1.51
C VAL A 29 10.89 -15.28 0.83
N THR A 30 11.06 -15.43 -0.50
CA THR A 30 11.66 -14.37 -1.30
C THR A 30 10.87 -13.07 -1.07
N GLY A 31 11.58 -11.97 -0.83
CA GLY A 31 10.93 -10.69 -0.53
C GLY A 31 10.12 -10.14 -1.72
N PRO A 32 9.37 -9.03 -1.52
CA PRO A 32 8.74 -8.34 -2.63
C PRO A 32 9.77 -7.88 -3.67
N GLU A 33 9.47 -8.09 -4.94
CA GLU A 33 10.25 -7.53 -6.06
C GLU A 33 9.66 -6.16 -6.43
N ILE A 34 10.39 -5.08 -6.19
CA ILE A 34 9.94 -3.72 -6.48
C ILE A 34 10.20 -3.40 -7.95
N SER A 35 9.13 -3.05 -8.68
CA SER A 35 9.21 -2.62 -10.07
C SER A 35 9.40 -1.10 -10.19
N TYR A 36 8.67 -0.33 -9.38
CA TYR A 36 8.74 1.13 -9.36
C TYR A 36 8.52 1.66 -7.95
N ALA A 37 9.21 2.74 -7.59
CA ALA A 37 8.94 3.48 -6.36
C ALA A 37 9.33 4.94 -6.54
N ASP A 38 8.43 5.86 -6.21
CA ASP A 38 8.74 7.29 -6.25
C ASP A 38 7.82 8.09 -5.32
N VAL A 39 8.24 9.34 -5.03
CA VAL A 39 7.42 10.36 -4.39
C VAL A 39 7.19 11.47 -5.39
N VAL A 40 5.94 11.61 -5.82
CA VAL A 40 5.53 12.57 -6.83
C VAL A 40 4.48 13.53 -6.29
N LYS A 41 4.31 14.66 -6.97
CA LYS A 41 3.13 15.51 -6.76
C LYS A 41 2.03 15.07 -7.69
N ILE A 42 0.87 14.75 -7.12
CA ILE A 42 -0.35 14.43 -7.87
C ILE A 42 -1.37 15.54 -7.65
N GLY A 43 -2.30 15.72 -8.59
CA GLY A 43 -3.31 16.77 -8.55
C GLY A 43 -4.50 16.45 -9.46
N PRO A 44 -5.26 17.46 -9.92
CA PRO A 44 -6.52 17.25 -10.66
C PRO A 44 -6.41 16.38 -11.92
N TYR A 45 -5.21 16.32 -12.52
CA TYR A 45 -4.90 15.54 -13.71
C TYR A 45 -4.25 14.19 -13.41
N TRP A 46 -4.24 13.76 -12.14
CA TRP A 46 -3.71 12.46 -11.76
C TRP A 46 -4.59 11.35 -12.33
N GLU A 47 -4.10 10.77 -13.43
CA GLU A 47 -4.52 9.51 -14.04
C GLU A 47 -6.03 9.26 -13.97
N THR A 48 -6.82 10.09 -14.65
CA THR A 48 -8.29 10.04 -14.59
C THR A 48 -8.92 8.82 -15.25
N GLU A 49 -8.12 7.84 -15.65
CA GLU A 49 -8.54 6.63 -16.34
C GLU A 49 -8.59 5.42 -15.40
N GLU A 50 -9.24 4.37 -15.86
CA GLU A 50 -9.41 3.14 -15.11
C GLU A 50 -8.09 2.36 -15.02
N HIS A 51 -7.69 2.00 -13.80
CA HIS A 51 -6.42 1.33 -13.54
C HIS A 51 -6.60 -0.18 -13.34
N LEU A 52 -6.08 -0.97 -14.29
CA LEU A 52 -6.05 -2.43 -14.22
C LEU A 52 -4.67 -2.97 -14.59
N ARG A 53 -3.80 -3.18 -13.58
CA ARG A 53 -2.43 -3.68 -13.79
C ARG A 53 -2.16 -4.95 -12.96
N PRO A 54 -1.38 -5.92 -13.48
CA PRO A 54 -1.05 -7.17 -12.77
C PRO A 54 0.09 -6.99 -11.75
N VAL A 55 0.06 -5.90 -10.98
CA VAL A 55 1.08 -5.57 -9.98
C VAL A 55 0.42 -5.13 -8.68
N TRP A 56 1.08 -5.40 -7.55
CA TRP A 56 0.69 -4.83 -6.28
C TRP A 56 1.02 -3.35 -6.26
N LYS A 57 0.18 -2.55 -5.56
CA LYS A 57 0.45 -1.13 -5.34
C LYS A 57 0.34 -0.79 -3.87
N LEU A 58 1.31 -0.03 -3.35
CA LEU A 58 1.26 0.59 -2.03
C LEU A 58 1.26 2.10 -2.19
N TYR A 59 0.20 2.74 -1.73
CA TYR A 59 -0.01 4.19 -1.82
C TYR A 59 -0.01 4.82 -0.43
N TRP A 60 0.59 5.99 -0.33
CA TRP A 60 0.51 6.86 0.84
C TRP A 60 0.55 8.32 0.41
N ASN A 61 -0.26 9.16 1.06
CA ASN A 61 -0.21 10.60 0.86
C ASN A 61 0.32 11.29 2.10
N ARG A 62 1.13 12.34 1.91
CA ARG A 62 1.55 13.20 3.01
C ARG A 62 0.40 14.00 3.61
N SER A 63 -0.66 14.24 2.84
CA SER A 63 -1.85 15.00 3.23
C SER A 63 -3.10 14.38 2.61
N ASP A 64 -4.25 14.56 3.26
CA ASP A 64 -5.54 14.21 2.70
C ASP A 64 -5.79 14.96 1.38
N GLY A 65 -6.55 14.36 0.48
CA GLY A 65 -6.94 15.03 -0.78
C GLY A 65 -7.17 14.11 -1.95
N ALA A 66 -6.61 12.90 -1.94
CA ALA A 66 -6.84 11.91 -2.99
C ALA A 66 -7.85 10.84 -2.56
N VAL A 67 -8.48 10.19 -3.55
CA VAL A 67 -9.48 9.13 -3.37
C VAL A 67 -9.32 8.08 -4.45
N LEU A 68 -9.58 6.82 -4.11
CA LEU A 68 -9.75 5.73 -5.08
C LEU A 68 -11.21 5.29 -5.11
N GLU A 69 -11.80 5.15 -6.29
CA GLU A 69 -13.13 4.57 -6.47
C GLU A 69 -12.98 3.12 -6.92
N HIS A 70 -13.55 2.18 -6.16
CA HIS A 70 -13.56 0.75 -6.51
C HIS A 70 -14.93 0.14 -6.20
N LYS A 71 -15.57 -0.47 -7.20
CA LYS A 71 -16.90 -1.09 -7.09
C LYS A 71 -17.96 -0.18 -6.46
N GLY A 72 -18.01 1.08 -6.91
CA GLY A 72 -18.95 2.09 -6.41
C GLY A 72 -18.66 2.61 -4.99
N ARG A 73 -17.55 2.18 -4.37
CA ARG A 73 -17.12 2.66 -3.06
C ARG A 73 -15.92 3.60 -3.20
N ALA A 74 -15.99 4.73 -2.51
CA ALA A 74 -14.86 5.65 -2.35
C ALA A 74 -13.95 5.22 -1.19
N TYR A 75 -12.64 5.26 -1.43
CA TYR A 75 -11.57 5.02 -0.46
C TYR A 75 -10.73 6.29 -0.36
N PRO A 76 -11.04 7.21 0.57
CA PRO A 76 -10.24 8.40 0.79
C PRO A 76 -8.82 8.00 1.21
N LEU A 77 -7.81 8.46 0.49
CA LEU A 77 -6.40 8.19 0.80
C LEU A 77 -5.92 9.12 1.91
N LYS A 78 -6.31 8.78 3.15
CA LYS A 78 -5.99 9.51 4.37
C LYS A 78 -4.50 9.50 4.69
N ALA A 79 -3.98 10.61 5.20
CA ALA A 79 -2.54 10.76 5.48
C ALA A 79 -2.00 9.83 6.58
N ASP A 80 -2.88 9.35 7.46
CA ASP A 80 -2.60 8.40 8.54
C ASP A 80 -2.79 6.92 8.15
N HIS A 81 -3.01 6.66 6.86
CA HIS A 81 -3.21 5.30 6.33
C HIS A 81 -2.32 5.03 5.12
N LEU A 82 -1.83 3.80 5.05
CA LEU A 82 -1.32 3.21 3.82
C LEU A 82 -2.46 2.48 3.11
N PHE A 83 -2.39 2.41 1.79
CA PHE A 83 -3.37 1.70 0.98
C PHE A 83 -2.65 0.67 0.14
N LEU A 84 -3.00 -0.60 0.37
CA LEU A 84 -2.52 -1.71 -0.43
C LEU A 84 -3.58 -2.06 -1.46
N ILE A 85 -3.20 -2.10 -2.74
CA ILE A 85 -4.09 -2.43 -3.85
C ILE A 85 -3.59 -3.73 -4.45
N ALA A 86 -4.45 -4.75 -4.43
CA ALA A 86 -4.11 -6.05 -4.98
C ALA A 86 -4.02 -6.01 -6.53
N PRO A 87 -3.22 -6.90 -7.16
CA PRO A 87 -3.13 -6.99 -8.61
C PRO A 87 -4.50 -7.18 -9.25
N LEU A 88 -4.68 -6.64 -10.45
CA LEU A 88 -5.94 -6.71 -11.20
C LEU A 88 -7.15 -6.16 -10.44
N THR A 89 -6.93 -5.34 -9.41
CA THR A 89 -7.98 -4.52 -8.81
C THR A 89 -8.23 -3.34 -9.72
N ASN A 90 -9.42 -3.31 -10.31
CA ASN A 90 -9.91 -2.17 -11.05
C ASN A 90 -10.25 -1.00 -10.11
N TYR A 91 -9.70 0.19 -10.32
CA TYR A 91 -10.11 1.41 -9.61
C TYR A 91 -9.93 2.66 -10.45
N ILE A 92 -10.59 3.75 -10.05
CA ILE A 92 -10.42 5.08 -10.65
C ILE A 92 -9.82 6.00 -9.59
N PRO A 93 -8.60 6.54 -9.77
CA PRO A 93 -8.04 7.52 -8.86
C PRO A 93 -8.56 8.92 -9.16
N ARG A 94 -8.72 9.75 -8.12
CA ARG A 94 -8.99 11.18 -8.25
C ARG A 94 -8.24 11.96 -7.19
N CYS A 95 -7.80 13.16 -7.53
CA CYS A 95 -7.13 14.06 -6.59
C CYS A 95 -7.45 15.53 -6.90
N PRO A 96 -8.57 16.10 -6.38
CA PRO A 96 -8.96 17.47 -6.67
C PRO A 96 -7.97 18.55 -6.18
N VAL A 97 -7.02 18.20 -5.31
CA VAL A 97 -6.02 19.11 -4.74
C VAL A 97 -4.61 18.57 -4.97
N GLU A 98 -3.58 19.42 -4.91
CA GLU A 98 -2.20 18.93 -4.99
C GLU A 98 -1.80 18.21 -3.69
N VAL A 99 -1.29 16.99 -3.79
CA VAL A 99 -0.72 16.25 -2.65
C VAL A 99 0.61 15.59 -3.02
N ASN A 100 1.48 15.42 -2.02
CA ASN A 100 2.67 14.59 -2.18
C ASN A 100 2.27 13.13 -1.99
N HIS A 101 2.47 12.33 -3.02
CA HIS A 101 2.05 10.94 -3.11
C HIS A 101 3.27 10.03 -3.24
N LEU A 102 3.41 9.11 -2.29
CA LEU A 102 4.30 7.96 -2.42
C LEU A 102 3.53 6.84 -3.11
N TYR A 103 4.14 6.27 -4.13
CA TYR A 103 3.69 5.00 -4.69
C TYR A 103 4.84 3.99 -4.76
N VAL A 104 4.49 2.72 -4.54
CA VAL A 104 5.36 1.57 -4.79
C VAL A 104 4.58 0.54 -5.58
N HIS A 105 5.14 0.09 -6.70
CA HIS A 105 4.64 -1.04 -7.48
C HIS A 105 5.57 -2.23 -7.30
N PHE A 106 5.02 -3.39 -7.02
CA PHE A 106 5.82 -4.57 -6.70
C PHE A 106 5.10 -5.88 -7.02
N HIS A 107 5.86 -6.98 -6.98
CA HIS A 107 5.35 -8.34 -7.08
C HIS A 107 5.60 -9.09 -5.76
N LEU A 108 4.64 -9.96 -5.39
CA LEU A 108 4.78 -10.88 -4.27
C LEU A 108 4.91 -12.32 -4.80
N PRO A 109 5.78 -13.14 -4.22
CA PRO A 109 5.88 -14.55 -4.59
C PRO A 109 4.80 -15.41 -3.93
N GLY A 110 4.51 -16.55 -4.55
CA GLY A 110 3.73 -17.64 -3.95
C GLY A 110 2.30 -17.27 -3.56
N GLU A 111 1.82 -17.86 -2.46
CA GLU A 111 0.44 -17.70 -1.96
C GLU A 111 0.09 -16.25 -1.57
N LEU A 112 1.09 -15.41 -1.28
CA LEU A 112 0.88 -13.99 -0.99
C LEU A 112 0.33 -13.23 -2.21
N ALA A 113 0.57 -13.71 -3.43
CA ALA A 113 -0.02 -13.15 -4.64
C ALA A 113 -1.53 -13.43 -4.80
N ARG A 114 -2.10 -14.36 -4.01
CA ARG A 114 -3.49 -14.83 -4.14
C ARG A 114 -4.49 -14.07 -3.27
N MET A 115 -4.12 -12.92 -2.73
CA MET A 115 -5.10 -12.11 -2.01
C MET A 115 -6.23 -11.65 -2.93
N PRO A 116 -7.47 -11.52 -2.42
CA PRO A 116 -8.58 -11.03 -3.22
C PRO A 116 -8.30 -9.64 -3.79
N GLN A 117 -8.78 -9.40 -5.00
CA GLN A 117 -8.82 -8.06 -5.59
C GLN A 117 -9.53 -7.09 -4.65
N GLY A 118 -8.95 -5.92 -4.45
CA GLY A 118 -9.49 -4.90 -3.57
C GLY A 118 -8.48 -3.83 -3.18
N VAL A 119 -9.03 -2.78 -2.56
CA VAL A 119 -8.30 -1.70 -1.92
C VAL A 119 -8.34 -1.94 -0.40
N TRP A 120 -7.18 -2.07 0.21
CA TRP A 120 -7.00 -2.47 1.60
C TRP A 120 -6.33 -1.33 2.38
N PRO A 121 -7.10 -0.53 3.14
CA PRO A 121 -6.51 0.45 4.05
C PRO A 121 -5.81 -0.27 5.20
N ALA A 122 -4.54 0.06 5.42
CA ALA A 122 -3.75 -0.36 6.57
C ALA A 122 -3.41 0.90 7.37
N GLY A 123 -4.07 1.08 8.52
CA GLY A 123 -3.73 2.17 9.43
C GLY A 123 -2.31 2.02 9.95
N PHE A 124 -1.64 3.14 10.23
CA PHE A 124 -0.43 3.09 11.05
C PHE A 124 -0.82 2.59 12.43
N SER A 125 -0.39 1.38 12.78
CA SER A 125 -0.53 0.95 14.16
C SER A 125 0.55 1.67 14.99
N PRO A 126 0.17 2.41 16.06
CA PRO A 126 1.13 3.11 16.91
C PRO A 126 1.96 2.17 17.81
N TYR A 127 1.91 0.84 17.61
CA TYR A 127 2.72 -0.08 18.40
C TYR A 127 4.20 0.27 18.28
N ASN A 128 4.73 0.77 19.40
CA ASN A 128 6.13 1.05 19.63
C ASN A 128 6.90 -0.22 19.25
N TRP A 129 7.84 -0.10 18.32
CA TRP A 129 8.61 -1.24 17.80
C TRP A 129 9.34 -2.02 18.90
N LYS A 130 9.50 -1.42 20.08
CA LYS A 130 10.06 -2.03 21.31
C LYS A 130 9.12 -3.05 21.97
N ASP A 131 7.81 -2.96 21.77
CA ASP A 131 6.83 -3.83 22.42
C ASP A 131 6.70 -5.19 21.71
N LEU A 132 7.21 -5.30 20.49
CA LEU A 132 7.24 -6.53 19.68
C LEU A 132 8.60 -7.24 19.70
N ALA A 133 9.52 -6.79 20.57
CA ALA A 133 10.88 -7.32 20.70
C ALA A 133 11.14 -7.99 22.06
N ARG A 134 10.10 -8.26 22.85
CA ARG A 134 10.22 -9.11 24.03
C ARG A 134 9.87 -10.56 23.67
N PRO A 135 10.68 -11.53 24.11
CA PRO A 135 10.53 -12.94 23.75
C PRO A 135 9.20 -13.54 24.21
#